data_AF-A0A8T2PZH0-F1
#
_entry.id   AF-A0A8T2PZH0-F1
#
_cell.length_a   1.000
_cell.length_b   1.000
_cell.length_c   1.000
_cell.angle_alpha   90.00
_cell.angle_beta   90.00
_cell.angle_gamma   90.00
#
_symmetry.space_group_name_H-M   'P 1'
#
loop_
_entity.id
_entity.type
_entity.pdbx_description
1 polymer ?
#
loop_
_entity_poly.entity_id
_entity_poly.type
_entity_poly.pdbx_seq_one_letter_code
_entity_poly.pdbx_strand_id
1 'polypeptide(L)'
;MSMAETHWTRLSSWQILFIAFGLLSWLFYLGLSWIASLPFFVQILFGATTGLVFMASYFNTQILRSQHRRRIAVNLAQLSTVDMVALQRLMPNHEKALSWVPNTSDVELVRWINAGLTKAWPYLKEASSSTLMVDLEKVCNKYKSGAIEAIKIKNLNLGKFCPYVEGVKAFRNGENKQICLEIQVDWRENGDQEILINVLTSESEYEVQVKDFIFYCVLRLTFTHLTEEFPCFAAVTFSIVEPPLIDFQSKLVSGDAKKILGMEKAVD
;
A
#
# COMPACT_ATOMS: atom_id res chain seq x y z
N MET A 1 1.61 14.54 -67.28
CA MET A 1 1.19 13.12 -67.35
C MET A 1 1.55 12.49 -66.02
N SER A 2 0.58 11.88 -65.36
CA SER A 2 0.58 11.40 -63.96
C SER A 2 0.30 12.43 -62.87
N MET A 3 -0.96 12.89 -62.82
CA MET A 3 -1.64 13.46 -61.63
C MET A 3 -2.89 12.60 -61.35
N ALA A 4 -2.70 11.27 -61.23
CA ALA A 4 -3.83 10.33 -61.18
C ALA A 4 -3.68 9.23 -60.11
N GLU A 5 -2.96 9.49 -59.02
CA GLU A 5 -2.76 8.47 -57.97
C GLU A 5 -2.93 8.98 -56.53
N THR A 6 -3.95 9.78 -56.21
CA THR A 6 -4.22 10.11 -54.79
C THR A 6 -5.69 10.41 -54.47
N HIS A 7 -6.63 9.54 -54.86
CA HIS A 7 -8.05 9.77 -54.55
C HIS A 7 -8.79 8.59 -53.89
N TRP A 8 -8.07 7.60 -53.35
CA TRP A 8 -8.67 6.36 -52.83
C TRP A 8 -8.82 6.22 -51.31
N THR A 9 -8.48 7.20 -50.47
CA THR A 9 -8.51 6.98 -49.01
C THR A 9 -9.16 8.11 -48.22
N ARG A 10 -10.47 8.33 -48.42
CA ARG A 10 -11.29 9.11 -47.47
C ARG A 10 -12.75 8.67 -47.35
N LEU A 11 -13.03 7.37 -47.51
CA LEU A 11 -14.31 6.81 -47.10
C LEU A 11 -14.33 6.70 -45.57
N SER A 12 -15.26 7.40 -44.93
CA SER A 12 -15.44 7.28 -43.47
C SER A 12 -15.85 5.84 -43.12
N SER A 13 -15.42 5.33 -41.96
CA SER A 13 -15.74 3.97 -41.53
C SER A 13 -17.24 3.65 -41.59
N TRP A 14 -18.10 4.65 -41.39
CA TRP A 14 -19.55 4.54 -41.51
C TRP A 14 -20.04 4.30 -42.94
N GLN A 15 -19.42 4.93 -43.95
CA GLN A 15 -19.78 4.70 -45.35
C GLN A 15 -19.36 3.30 -45.81
N ILE A 16 -18.22 2.80 -45.33
CA ILE A 16 -17.76 1.43 -45.61
C ILE A 16 -18.75 0.42 -44.99
N LEU A 17 -19.20 0.66 -43.75
CA LEU A 17 -20.22 -0.17 -43.11
C LEU A 17 -21.55 -0.14 -43.85
N PHE A 18 -21.99 1.02 -44.35
CA PHE A 18 -23.24 1.15 -45.09
C PHE A 18 -23.20 0.42 -46.43
N ILE A 19 -22.09 0.55 -47.17
CA ILE A 19 -21.87 -0.16 -48.43
C ILE A 19 -21.76 -1.67 -48.18
N ALA A 20 -21.03 -2.08 -47.14
CA ALA A 20 -20.91 -3.48 -46.75
C ALA A 20 -22.27 -4.08 -46.35
N PHE A 21 -23.09 -3.35 -45.58
CA PHE A 21 -24.42 -3.80 -45.18
C PHE A 21 -25.37 -3.91 -46.38
N GLY A 22 -25.33 -2.95 -47.31
CA GLY A 22 -26.11 -3.01 -48.55
C GLY A 22 -25.74 -4.21 -49.44
N LEU A 23 -24.44 -4.47 -49.60
CA LEU A 23 -23.95 -5.63 -50.35
C LEU A 23 -24.26 -6.96 -49.66
N LEU A 24 -24.09 -7.05 -48.34
CA LEU A 24 -24.45 -8.24 -47.57
C LEU A 24 -25.95 -8.53 -47.60
N SER A 25 -26.77 -7.48 -47.54
CA SER A 25 -28.22 -7.61 -47.58
C SER A 25 -28.68 -8.25 -48.89
N TRP A 26 -28.10 -7.84 -50.02
CA TRP A 26 -28.44 -8.45 -51.31
C TRP A 26 -28.04 -9.94 -51.38
N LEU A 27 -26.85 -10.30 -50.90
CA LEU A 27 -26.42 -11.70 -50.80
C LEU A 27 -27.33 -12.53 -49.88
N PHE A 28 -27.80 -11.94 -48.79
CA PHE A 28 -28.74 -12.57 -47.87
C PHE A 28 -30.11 -12.82 -48.53
N TYR A 29 -30.64 -11.86 -49.28
CA TYR A 29 -31.88 -12.04 -50.04
C TYR A 29 -31.76 -13.10 -51.14
N LEU A 30 -30.63 -13.13 -51.86
CA LEU A 30 -30.36 -14.18 -52.84
C LEU A 30 -30.29 -15.56 -52.20
N GLY A 31 -29.63 -15.68 -51.04
CA GLY A 31 -29.57 -16.92 -50.26
C GLY A 31 -30.95 -17.39 -49.79
N LEU A 32 -31.76 -16.48 -49.25
CA LEU A 32 -33.15 -16.79 -48.84
C LEU A 32 -34.02 -17.22 -50.02
N SER A 33 -33.91 -16.52 -51.16
CA SER A 33 -34.67 -16.87 -52.36
C SER A 33 -34.26 -18.23 -52.92
N TRP A 34 -32.97 -18.57 -52.86
CA TRP A 34 -32.47 -19.88 -53.27
C TRP A 34 -32.97 -20.99 -52.34
N ILE A 35 -32.93 -20.78 -51.03
CA ILE A 35 -33.47 -21.73 -50.04
C ILE A 35 -34.98 -21.92 -50.23
N ALA A 36 -35.73 -20.86 -50.54
CA ALA A 36 -37.16 -20.91 -50.79
C ALA A 36 -37.55 -21.72 -52.05
N SER A 37 -36.63 -21.87 -53.01
CA SER A 37 -36.84 -22.67 -54.22
C SER A 37 -36.70 -24.19 -54.00
N LEU A 38 -36.19 -24.62 -52.84
CA LEU A 38 -36.01 -26.02 -52.49
C LEU A 38 -37.30 -26.68 -51.97
N PRO A 39 -37.44 -28.02 -52.06
CA PRO A 39 -38.57 -28.75 -51.50
C PRO A 39 -38.68 -28.57 -49.96
N PHE A 40 -39.91 -28.54 -49.44
CA PHE A 40 -40.22 -28.29 -48.02
C PHE A 40 -39.41 -29.16 -47.04
N PHE A 41 -39.24 -30.46 -47.33
CA PHE A 41 -38.50 -31.36 -46.46
C PHE A 41 -37.01 -31.01 -46.34
N VAL A 42 -36.39 -30.47 -47.41
CA VAL A 42 -34.98 -30.07 -47.41
C VAL A 42 -34.78 -28.80 -46.59
N GLN A 43 -35.74 -27.87 -46.64
CA GLN A 43 -35.72 -26.64 -45.83
C GLN A 43 -35.77 -26.95 -44.33
N ILE A 44 -36.61 -27.90 -43.90
CA ILE A 44 -36.68 -28.33 -42.49
C ILE A 44 -35.35 -28.91 -42.01
N LEU A 45 -34.70 -29.76 -42.82
CA LEU A 45 -33.40 -30.33 -42.46
C LEU A 45 -32.29 -29.27 -42.35
N PHE A 46 -32.26 -28.29 -43.27
CA PHE A 46 -31.34 -27.17 -43.18
C PHE A 46 -31.59 -26.28 -41.96
N GLY A 47 -32.86 -25.99 -41.64
CA GLY A 47 -33.22 -25.22 -40.44
C GLY A 47 -32.83 -25.93 -39.14
N ALA A 48 -33.09 -27.24 -39.06
CA ALA A 48 -32.76 -28.04 -37.89
C ALA A 48 -31.23 -28.16 -37.68
N THR A 49 -30.47 -28.42 -38.75
CA THR A 49 -29.01 -28.55 -38.67
C THR A 49 -28.33 -27.23 -38.32
N THR A 50 -28.71 -26.12 -38.96
CA THR A 50 -28.18 -24.79 -38.64
C THR A 50 -28.54 -24.36 -37.22
N GLY A 51 -29.77 -24.64 -36.76
CA GLY A 51 -30.20 -24.40 -35.38
C GLY A 51 -29.36 -25.17 -34.34
N LEU A 52 -29.11 -26.47 -34.57
CA LEU A 52 -28.30 -27.29 -33.67
C LEU A 52 -26.83 -26.83 -33.63
N VAL A 53 -26.24 -26.48 -34.79
CA VAL A 53 -24.88 -25.95 -34.86
C VAL A 53 -24.76 -24.63 -34.11
N PHE A 54 -25.74 -23.73 -34.29
CA PHE A 54 -25.77 -22.45 -33.59
C PHE A 54 -25.90 -22.62 -32.07
N MET A 55 -26.77 -23.54 -31.63
CA MET A 55 -26.96 -23.85 -30.22
C MET A 55 -25.70 -24.47 -29.58
N ALA A 56 -25.04 -25.40 -30.28
CA ALA A 56 -23.78 -26.01 -29.82
C ALA A 56 -22.65 -24.98 -29.74
N SER A 57 -22.53 -24.10 -30.75
CA SER A 57 -21.57 -22.99 -30.75
C SER A 57 -21.81 -22.04 -29.57
N TYR A 58 -23.06 -21.62 -29.36
CA TYR A 58 -23.43 -20.76 -28.25
C TYR A 58 -23.10 -21.40 -26.90
N PHE A 59 -23.46 -22.67 -26.71
CA PHE A 59 -23.16 -23.41 -25.48
C PHE A 59 -21.65 -23.52 -25.21
N ASN A 60 -20.85 -23.83 -26.24
CA ASN A 60 -19.39 -23.89 -26.13
C ASN A 60 -18.78 -22.52 -25.78
N THR A 61 -19.25 -21.45 -26.40
CA THR A 61 -18.77 -20.10 -26.06
C THR A 61 -19.12 -19.71 -24.62
N GLN A 62 -20.30 -20.12 -24.12
CA GLN A 62 -20.69 -19.91 -22.74
C GLN A 62 -19.82 -20.72 -21.76
N ILE A 63 -19.52 -21.97 -22.08
CA ILE A 63 -18.61 -22.80 -21.27
C ILE A 63 -17.22 -22.17 -21.24
N LEU A 64 -16.65 -21.80 -22.39
CA LEU A 64 -15.33 -21.19 -22.46
C LEU A 64 -15.26 -19.88 -21.66
N ARG A 65 -16.28 -19.02 -21.79
CA ARG A 65 -16.41 -17.78 -20.98
C ARG A 65 -16.54 -18.09 -19.49
N SER A 66 -17.26 -19.14 -19.11
CA SER A 66 -17.39 -19.54 -17.71
C SER A 66 -16.06 -20.03 -17.13
N GLN A 67 -15.30 -20.83 -17.89
CA GLN A 67 -13.99 -21.34 -17.47
C GLN A 67 -12.97 -20.21 -17.37
N HIS A 68 -12.98 -19.27 -18.31
CA HIS A 68 -12.10 -18.10 -18.27
C HIS A 68 -12.33 -17.27 -17.00
N ARG A 69 -13.59 -16.97 -16.66
CA ARG A 69 -13.93 -16.26 -15.41
C ARG A 69 -13.50 -17.01 -14.16
N ARG A 70 -13.69 -18.33 -14.13
CA ARG A 70 -13.23 -19.19 -13.01
C ARG A 70 -11.71 -19.15 -12.85
N ARG A 71 -10.95 -19.25 -13.94
CA ARG A 71 -9.48 -19.17 -13.89
C ARG A 71 -9.00 -17.82 -13.36
N ILE A 72 -9.59 -16.72 -13.82
CA ILE A 72 -9.28 -15.38 -13.30
C ILE A 72 -9.61 -15.32 -11.80
N ALA A 73 -10.79 -15.78 -11.38
CA ALA A 73 -11.18 -15.75 -9.97
C ALA A 73 -10.26 -16.59 -9.07
N VAL A 74 -9.85 -17.79 -9.52
CA VAL A 74 -8.91 -18.64 -8.78
C VAL A 74 -7.53 -17.99 -8.70
N ASN A 75 -7.03 -17.43 -9.81
CA ASN A 75 -5.75 -16.72 -9.82
C ASN A 75 -5.78 -15.48 -8.91
N LEU A 76 -6.88 -14.73 -8.88
CA LEU A 76 -7.05 -13.59 -7.98
C LEU A 76 -7.12 -14.02 -6.52
N ALA A 77 -7.84 -15.10 -6.21
CA ALA A 77 -7.88 -15.65 -4.86
C ALA A 77 -6.48 -16.10 -4.40
N GLN A 78 -5.73 -16.77 -5.27
CA GLN A 78 -4.34 -17.15 -4.99
C GLN A 78 -3.45 -15.91 -4.79
N LEU A 79 -3.55 -14.91 -5.66
CA LEU A 79 -2.80 -13.65 -5.52
C LEU A 79 -3.13 -12.92 -4.22
N SER A 80 -4.39 -12.95 -3.76
CA SER A 80 -4.77 -12.34 -2.48
C SER A 80 -4.17 -13.02 -1.25
N THR A 81 -3.79 -14.30 -1.39
CA THR A 81 -3.13 -15.08 -0.33
C THR A 81 -1.61 -15.00 -0.37
N VAL A 82 -1.03 -14.38 -1.41
CA VAL A 82 0.42 -14.24 -1.54
C VAL A 82 0.90 -13.06 -0.67
N ASP A 83 1.95 -13.31 0.11
CA ASP A 83 2.61 -12.31 0.95
C ASP A 83 3.12 -11.11 0.12
N MET A 84 3.03 -9.89 0.68
CA MET A 84 3.34 -8.64 -0.01
C MET A 84 4.76 -8.63 -0.60
N VAL A 85 5.72 -9.24 0.10
CA VAL A 85 7.12 -9.35 -0.35
C VAL A 85 7.26 -10.24 -1.60
N ALA A 86 6.51 -11.34 -1.66
CA ALA A 86 6.49 -12.22 -2.83
C ALA A 86 5.79 -11.55 -4.02
N LEU A 87 4.75 -10.75 -3.75
CA LEU A 87 4.02 -9.96 -4.73
C LEU A 87 4.92 -8.87 -5.37
N GLN A 88 5.73 -8.19 -4.56
CA GLN A 88 6.75 -7.23 -5.04
C GLN A 88 7.83 -7.90 -5.89
N ARG A 89 8.24 -9.13 -5.57
CA ARG A 89 9.20 -9.90 -6.40
C ARG A 89 8.62 -10.35 -7.73
N LEU A 90 7.33 -10.69 -7.77
CA LEU A 90 6.63 -11.07 -9.01
C LEU A 90 6.36 -9.87 -9.91
N MET A 91 6.25 -8.66 -9.34
CA MET A 91 6.08 -7.42 -10.08
C MET A 91 7.17 -6.39 -9.73
N PRO A 92 8.43 -6.60 -10.17
CA PRO A 92 9.55 -5.73 -9.83
C PRO A 92 9.40 -4.30 -10.39
N ASN A 93 8.52 -4.09 -11.37
CA ASN A 93 8.19 -2.78 -11.95
C ASN A 93 6.70 -2.39 -11.78
N HIS A 94 6.04 -2.87 -10.72
CA HIS A 94 4.61 -2.60 -10.46
C HIS A 94 4.29 -1.10 -10.47
N GLU A 95 5.20 -0.26 -9.97
CA GLU A 95 5.01 1.20 -9.93
C GLU A 95 4.86 1.85 -11.32
N LYS A 96 5.58 1.36 -12.34
CA LYS A 96 5.45 1.88 -13.72
C LYS A 96 4.28 1.23 -14.44
N ALA A 97 4.07 -0.07 -14.20
CA ALA A 97 3.04 -0.87 -14.86
C ALA A 97 1.62 -0.48 -14.43
N LEU A 98 1.44 0.11 -13.25
CA LEU A 98 0.16 0.50 -12.68
C LEU A 98 -0.10 2.03 -12.71
N SER A 99 0.75 2.81 -13.39
CA SER A 99 0.60 4.27 -13.48
C SER A 99 -0.72 4.76 -14.09
N TRP A 100 -1.42 3.90 -14.84
CA TRP A 100 -2.74 4.14 -15.43
C TRP A 100 -3.90 3.53 -14.61
N VAL A 101 -3.60 2.77 -13.56
CA VAL A 101 -4.59 2.27 -12.61
C VAL A 101 -4.76 3.36 -11.56
N PRO A 102 -5.97 3.94 -11.40
CA PRO A 102 -6.25 4.86 -10.29
C PRO A 102 -5.81 4.17 -9.01
N ASN A 103 -5.04 4.86 -8.14
CA ASN A 103 -4.55 4.28 -6.90
C ASN A 103 -5.74 3.72 -6.12
N THR A 104 -5.93 2.40 -6.13
CA THR A 104 -7.05 1.72 -5.47
C THR A 104 -6.84 1.63 -3.96
N SER A 105 -5.67 2.05 -3.49
CA SER A 105 -5.36 2.20 -2.09
C SER A 105 -5.69 3.64 -1.67
N ASP A 106 -6.45 3.80 -0.59
CA ASP A 106 -6.67 5.10 0.07
C ASP A 106 -5.36 5.72 0.62
N VAL A 107 -4.23 5.02 0.47
CA VAL A 107 -2.90 5.41 0.93
C VAL A 107 -2.11 6.03 -0.23
N GLU A 108 -1.70 7.27 -0.05
CA GLU A 108 -0.86 8.01 -0.99
C GLU A 108 0.62 7.88 -0.61
N LEU A 109 1.48 7.65 -1.61
CA LEU A 109 2.93 7.61 -1.44
C LEU A 109 3.50 9.02 -1.37
N VAL A 110 4.13 9.38 -0.24
CA VAL A 110 4.56 10.76 0.01
C VAL A 110 6.08 10.93 -0.12
N ARG A 111 6.59 10.68 -1.33
CA ARG A 111 8.04 10.72 -1.63
C ARG A 111 8.70 12.06 -1.30
N TRP A 112 7.97 13.17 -1.43
CA TRP A 112 8.50 14.49 -1.14
C TRP A 112 8.72 14.71 0.37
N ILE A 113 7.90 14.13 1.25
CA ILE A 113 8.13 14.16 2.69
C ILE A 113 9.43 13.44 3.00
N ASN A 114 9.62 12.24 2.45
CA ASN A 114 10.85 11.47 2.65
C ASN A 114 12.07 12.24 2.17
N ALA A 115 12.01 12.84 0.98
CA ALA A 115 13.11 13.66 0.45
C ALA A 115 13.41 14.89 1.33
N GLY A 116 12.39 15.53 1.91
CA GLY A 116 12.55 16.63 2.85
C GLY A 116 13.15 16.16 4.18
N LEU A 117 12.63 15.06 4.72
CA LEU A 117 13.05 14.47 5.98
C LEU A 117 14.51 14.00 5.91
N THR A 118 14.95 13.36 4.83
CA THR A 118 16.36 12.98 4.64
C THR A 118 17.30 14.18 4.68
N LYS A 119 16.91 15.32 4.09
CA LYS A 119 17.72 16.55 4.11
C LYS A 119 17.72 17.22 5.48
N ALA A 120 16.60 17.17 6.19
CA ALA A 120 16.45 17.78 7.52
C ALA A 120 17.00 16.92 8.66
N TRP A 121 17.12 15.60 8.45
CA TRP A 121 17.53 14.62 9.46
C TRP A 121 18.79 14.96 10.25
N PRO A 122 19.92 15.40 9.65
CA PRO A 122 21.12 15.70 10.43
C PRO A 122 20.91 16.80 11.47
N TYR A 123 20.01 17.75 11.21
CA TYR A 123 19.65 18.81 12.15
C TYR A 123 18.61 18.34 13.15
N LEU A 124 17.61 17.58 12.68
CA LEU A 124 16.56 17.03 13.54
C LEU A 124 17.13 16.07 14.57
N LYS A 125 18.08 15.19 14.19
CA LYS A 125 18.65 14.20 15.11
C LYS A 125 19.43 14.86 16.26
N GLU A 126 20.15 15.95 15.97
CA GLU A 126 20.96 16.67 16.96
C GLU A 126 20.06 17.42 17.94
N ALA A 127 19.07 18.16 17.43
CA ALA A 127 18.10 18.87 18.27
C ALA A 127 17.25 17.88 19.10
N SER A 128 16.75 16.82 18.46
CA SER A 128 15.89 15.82 19.11
C SER A 128 16.63 15.01 20.16
N SER A 129 17.91 14.68 19.95
CA SER A 129 18.69 13.91 20.92
C SER A 129 18.73 14.61 22.29
N SER A 130 19.03 15.90 22.32
CA SER A 130 19.07 16.67 23.58
C SER A 130 17.70 16.71 24.29
N THR A 131 16.62 16.84 23.54
CA THR A 131 15.26 16.92 24.09
C THR A 131 14.80 15.55 24.59
N LEU A 132 15.01 14.51 23.77
CA LEU A 132 14.62 13.14 24.08
C LEU A 132 15.39 12.58 25.27
N MET A 133 16.67 12.94 25.47
CA MET A 133 17.40 12.55 26.68
C MET A 133 16.65 13.01 27.94
N VAL A 134 16.26 14.28 28.00
CA VAL A 134 15.57 14.85 29.15
C VAL A 134 14.19 14.21 29.36
N ASP A 135 13.45 14.00 28.27
CA ASP A 135 12.09 13.45 28.36
C ASP A 135 12.10 11.95 28.67
N LEU A 136 12.99 11.18 28.07
CA LEU A 136 13.16 9.76 28.37
C LEU A 136 13.64 9.57 29.82
N GLU A 137 14.58 10.38 30.32
CA GLU A 137 14.98 10.33 31.74
C GLU A 137 13.79 10.55 32.67
N LYS A 138 12.93 11.53 32.39
CA LYS A 138 11.72 11.77 33.19
C LYS A 138 10.76 10.59 33.15
N VAL A 139 10.51 10.04 31.96
CA VAL A 139 9.60 8.91 31.77
C VAL A 139 10.14 7.66 32.47
N CYS A 140 11.41 7.29 32.23
CA CYS A 140 12.06 6.15 32.86
C CYS A 140 12.07 6.27 34.40
N ASN A 141 12.39 7.45 34.94
CA ASN A 141 12.38 7.65 36.40
C ASN A 141 10.97 7.63 37.01
N LYS A 142 9.94 8.00 36.25
CA LYS A 142 8.54 7.92 36.69
C LYS A 142 8.04 6.47 36.79
N TYR A 143 8.48 5.61 35.86
CA TYR A 143 8.05 4.21 35.76
C TYR A 143 9.10 3.21 36.27
N LYS A 144 10.13 3.67 36.99
CA LYS A 144 11.19 2.81 37.52
C LYS A 144 10.65 1.80 38.54
N SER A 145 11.24 0.62 38.58
CA SER A 145 10.97 -0.39 39.61
C SER A 145 11.59 0.02 40.94
N GLY A 146 11.05 -0.49 42.06
CA GLY A 146 11.47 -0.08 43.42
C GLY A 146 12.94 -0.36 43.76
N ALA A 147 13.61 -1.24 43.02
CA ALA A 147 15.04 -1.52 43.19
C ALA A 147 15.96 -0.47 42.55
N ILE A 148 15.42 0.41 41.70
CA ILE A 148 16.20 1.41 40.94
C ILE A 148 16.06 2.77 41.61
N GLU A 149 17.19 3.39 41.98
CA GLU A 149 17.21 4.73 42.57
C GLU A 149 17.07 5.81 41.49
N ALA A 150 17.79 5.68 40.38
CA ALA A 150 17.67 6.61 39.26
C ALA A 150 18.13 5.98 37.94
N ILE A 151 17.55 6.45 36.84
CA ILE A 151 17.95 6.14 35.47
C ILE A 151 18.40 7.44 34.83
N LYS A 152 19.63 7.46 34.28
CA LYS A 152 20.21 8.60 33.55
C LYS A 152 20.59 8.17 32.14
N ILE A 153 20.40 9.04 31.16
CA ILE A 153 20.75 8.77 29.78
C ILE A 153 22.04 9.52 29.47
N LYS A 154 23.12 8.75 29.30
CA LYS A 154 24.46 9.30 29.09
C LYS A 154 24.69 9.69 27.65
N ASN A 155 24.14 8.92 26.70
CA ASN A 155 24.22 9.22 25.28
C ASN A 155 22.99 8.66 24.54
N LEU A 156 22.55 9.38 23.51
CA LEU A 156 21.41 9.05 22.65
C LEU A 156 21.80 9.38 21.22
N ASN A 157 22.02 8.34 20.43
CA ASN A 157 22.25 8.42 18.99
C ASN A 157 21.03 7.86 18.26
N LEU A 158 20.35 8.71 17.50
CA LEU A 158 19.19 8.33 16.67
C LEU A 158 19.63 7.72 15.32
N GLY A 159 20.92 7.46 15.12
CA GLY A 159 21.42 6.84 13.91
C GLY A 159 21.52 7.78 12.70
N LYS A 160 22.04 7.23 11.60
CA LYS A 160 22.32 8.00 10.38
C LYS A 160 21.08 8.18 9.50
N PHE A 161 20.16 7.22 9.52
CA PHE A 161 19.01 7.16 8.62
C PHE A 161 17.75 7.65 9.34
N CYS A 162 16.98 8.48 8.63
CA CYS A 162 15.71 8.96 9.14
C CYS A 162 14.63 7.88 9.05
N PRO A 163 13.57 7.99 9.86
CA PRO A 163 12.33 7.25 9.62
C PRO A 163 11.83 7.48 8.18
N TYR A 164 11.27 6.44 7.58
CA TYR A 164 10.66 6.46 6.26
C TYR A 164 9.14 6.51 6.41
N VAL A 165 8.50 7.42 5.68
CA VAL A 165 7.03 7.46 5.59
C VAL A 165 6.61 6.57 4.43
N GLU A 166 6.03 5.41 4.74
CA GLU A 166 5.57 4.45 3.74
C GLU A 166 4.38 5.03 2.96
N GLY A 167 3.44 5.64 3.66
CA GLY A 167 2.25 6.21 3.05
C GLY A 167 1.43 7.04 4.01
N VAL A 168 0.55 7.85 3.42
CA VAL A 168 -0.36 8.72 4.16
C VAL A 168 -1.78 8.50 3.66
N LYS A 169 -2.71 8.29 4.59
CA LYS A 169 -4.14 8.15 4.32
C LYS A 169 -4.88 9.33 4.95
N ALA A 170 -5.60 10.09 4.13
CA ALA A 170 -6.46 11.16 4.60
C ALA A 170 -7.93 10.72 4.52
N PHE A 171 -8.68 10.90 5.60
CA PHE A 171 -10.11 10.62 5.60
C PHE A 171 -10.86 11.54 6.55
N ARG A 172 -12.16 11.70 6.30
CA ARG A 172 -13.04 12.46 7.17
C ARG A 172 -13.71 11.50 8.15
N ASN A 173 -13.63 11.78 9.44
CA ASN A 173 -14.43 11.08 10.41
C ASN A 173 -15.87 11.62 10.36
N GLY A 174 -16.80 10.79 9.89
CA GLY A 174 -18.17 11.17 9.55
C GLY A 174 -19.00 11.70 10.73
N GLU A 175 -18.71 11.24 11.94
CA GLU A 175 -19.48 11.59 13.14
C GLU A 175 -19.13 12.99 13.68
N ASN A 176 -17.86 13.37 13.64
CA ASN A 176 -17.36 14.55 14.35
C ASN A 176 -16.94 15.71 13.44
N LYS A 177 -17.17 15.63 12.13
CA LYS A 177 -16.63 16.58 11.12
C LYS A 177 -15.13 16.82 11.31
N GLN A 178 -14.37 15.81 11.71
CA GLN A 178 -12.92 15.88 11.90
C GLN A 178 -12.21 15.41 10.65
N ILE A 179 -11.04 15.97 10.38
CA ILE A 179 -10.12 15.45 9.36
C ILE A 179 -9.07 14.61 10.08
N CYS A 180 -8.89 13.39 9.61
CA CYS A 180 -7.89 12.47 10.11
C CYS A 180 -6.83 12.22 9.04
N LEU A 181 -5.58 12.22 9.46
CA LEU A 181 -4.42 11.89 8.64
C LEU A 181 -3.66 10.76 9.32
N GLU A 182 -3.64 9.59 8.71
CA GLU A 182 -2.85 8.44 9.17
C GLU A 182 -1.56 8.38 8.39
N ILE A 183 -0.44 8.46 9.10
CA ILE A 183 0.91 8.41 8.56
C ILE A 183 1.54 7.10 9.01
N GLN A 184 1.92 6.26 8.03
CA GLN A 184 2.65 5.02 8.29
C GLN A 184 4.14 5.35 8.38
N VAL A 185 4.73 5.19 9.56
CA VAL A 185 6.13 5.51 9.85
C VAL A 185 6.87 4.20 10.07
N ASP A 186 7.86 3.97 9.22
CA ASP A 186 8.79 2.84 9.29
C ASP A 186 10.18 3.33 9.64
N TRP A 187 10.71 2.88 10.77
CA TRP A 187 12.08 3.14 11.19
C TRP A 187 12.78 1.85 11.57
N ARG A 188 12.82 0.93 10.61
CA ARG A 188 13.52 -0.36 10.71
C ARG A 188 14.87 -0.38 9.98
N GLU A 189 15.15 0.59 9.11
CA GLU A 189 16.38 0.59 8.30
C GLU A 189 17.63 1.06 9.11
N ASN A 190 18.71 0.27 8.98
CA ASN A 190 20.08 0.51 9.45
C ASN A 190 20.24 0.88 10.95
N GLY A 191 20.36 -0.19 11.76
CA GLY A 191 20.54 -0.30 13.22
C GLY A 191 21.69 0.46 13.89
N ASP A 192 22.09 1.62 13.37
CA ASP A 192 23.13 2.46 13.99
C ASP A 192 22.60 3.30 15.17
N GLN A 193 21.33 3.11 15.57
CA GLN A 193 20.76 3.76 16.74
C GLN A 193 21.32 3.14 18.02
N GLU A 194 21.67 3.98 18.98
CA GLU A 194 22.24 3.54 20.26
C GLU A 194 21.78 4.45 21.39
N ILE A 195 21.35 3.86 22.49
CA ILE A 195 21.06 4.55 23.74
C ILE A 195 21.93 3.95 24.83
N LEU A 196 22.73 4.79 25.47
CA LEU A 196 23.57 4.41 26.58
C LEU A 196 22.94 4.90 27.88
N ILE A 197 22.43 3.95 28.65
CA ILE A 197 21.64 4.18 29.85
C ILE A 197 22.48 3.80 31.06
N ASN A 198 22.49 4.68 32.04
CA ASN A 198 23.15 4.47 33.30
C ASN A 198 22.08 4.28 34.39
N VAL A 199 22.11 3.13 35.04
CA VAL A 199 21.13 2.72 36.04
C VAL A 199 21.78 2.68 37.41
N LEU A 200 21.30 3.54 38.30
CA LEU A 200 21.78 3.70 39.66
C LEU A 200 20.90 2.89 40.61
N THR A 201 21.53 1.99 41.35
CA THR A 201 20.93 1.18 42.42
C THR A 201 21.68 1.48 43.72
N SER A 202 21.05 1.23 44.88
CA SER A 202 21.62 1.51 46.21
C SER A 202 23.02 0.91 46.46
N GLU A 203 23.34 -0.20 45.78
CA GLU A 203 24.61 -0.92 45.97
C GLU A 203 25.63 -0.70 44.83
N SER A 204 25.17 -0.35 43.62
CA SER A 204 26.05 -0.29 42.45
C SER A 204 25.43 0.46 41.27
N GLU A 205 26.30 0.88 40.35
CA GLU A 205 25.97 1.55 39.09
C GLU A 205 26.15 0.58 37.92
N TYR A 206 25.16 0.53 37.04
CA TYR A 206 25.13 -0.38 35.88
C TYR A 206 25.01 0.42 34.59
N GLU A 207 25.81 0.06 33.59
CA GLU A 207 25.72 0.69 32.26
C GLU A 207 25.09 -0.29 31.27
N VAL A 208 23.91 0.07 30.78
CA VAL A 208 23.13 -0.71 29.81
C VAL A 208 23.14 0.02 28.47
N GLN A 209 23.54 -0.69 27.44
CA GLN A 209 23.54 -0.20 26.07
C GLN A 209 22.37 -0.85 25.33
N VAL A 210 21.51 -0.03 24.75
CA VAL A 210 20.41 -0.47 23.90
C VAL A 210 20.74 -0.10 22.45
N LYS A 211 20.57 -1.05 21.54
CA LYS A 211 20.97 -0.98 20.13
C LYS A 211 19.90 -1.59 19.22
N ASP A 212 20.07 -1.37 17.92
CA ASP A 212 19.24 -1.96 16.87
C ASP A 212 17.75 -1.69 17.10
N PHE A 213 17.41 -0.42 17.29
CA PHE A 213 16.04 0.00 17.49
C PHE A 213 15.24 -0.17 16.20
N ILE A 214 14.20 -0.98 16.30
CA ILE A 214 13.21 -1.22 15.26
C ILE A 214 11.93 -0.57 15.74
N PHE A 215 11.47 0.45 15.01
CA PHE A 215 10.23 1.13 15.31
C PHE A 215 9.34 1.17 14.09
N TYR A 216 8.11 0.71 14.22
CA TYR A 216 7.09 0.85 13.18
C TYR A 216 5.75 1.21 13.81
N CYS A 217 5.09 2.25 13.28
CA CYS A 217 3.81 2.68 13.79
C CYS A 217 2.94 3.35 12.74
N VAL A 218 1.63 3.41 13.03
CA VAL A 218 0.68 4.24 12.28
C VAL A 218 0.27 5.40 13.18
N LEU A 219 0.78 6.59 12.87
CA LEU A 219 0.48 7.83 13.57
C LEU A 219 -0.76 8.49 12.98
N ARG A 220 -1.80 8.67 13.77
CA ARG A 220 -3.02 9.41 13.40
C ARG A 220 -2.98 10.82 13.97
N LEU A 221 -3.00 11.80 13.07
CA LEU A 221 -3.26 13.21 13.35
C LEU A 221 -4.75 13.46 13.17
N THR A 222 -5.41 14.00 14.20
CA THR A 222 -6.82 14.37 14.14
C THR A 222 -6.96 15.87 14.29
N PHE A 223 -7.45 16.53 13.25
CA PHE A 223 -7.79 17.95 13.25
C PHE A 223 -9.22 18.11 13.76
N THR A 224 -9.36 18.77 14.90
CA THR A 224 -10.63 18.96 15.61
C THR A 224 -11.08 20.40 15.57
N HIS A 225 -12.41 20.61 15.67
CA HIS A 225 -13.05 21.92 15.62
C HIS A 225 -12.62 22.71 14.37
N LEU A 226 -13.01 22.22 13.19
CA LEU A 226 -12.70 22.88 11.92
C LEU A 226 -13.41 24.24 11.85
N THR A 227 -12.66 25.29 11.55
CA THR A 227 -13.11 26.69 11.45
C THR A 227 -12.88 27.22 10.03
N GLU A 228 -13.53 28.33 9.69
CA GLU A 228 -13.30 29.01 8.40
C GLU A 228 -12.09 29.96 8.44
N GLU A 229 -11.63 30.32 9.64
CA GLU A 229 -10.46 31.16 9.86
C GLU A 229 -9.18 30.31 9.94
N PHE A 230 -8.12 30.75 9.25
CA PHE A 230 -6.81 30.11 9.25
C PHE A 230 -6.25 29.95 10.69
N PRO A 231 -5.75 28.77 11.09
CA PRO A 231 -5.36 27.60 10.28
C PRO A 231 -6.48 26.61 9.93
N CYS A 232 -7.75 27.01 10.09
CA CYS A 232 -8.96 26.24 9.77
C CYS A 232 -9.23 25.06 10.72
N PHE A 233 -8.59 25.02 11.88
CA PHE A 233 -8.84 24.06 12.96
C PHE A 233 -8.44 24.68 14.31
N ALA A 234 -9.10 24.28 15.40
CA ALA A 234 -8.77 24.78 16.74
C ALA A 234 -7.69 23.94 17.45
N ALA A 235 -7.64 22.63 17.19
CA ALA A 235 -6.69 21.74 17.85
C ALA A 235 -6.29 20.55 16.98
N VAL A 236 -5.05 20.07 17.18
CA VAL A 236 -4.49 18.87 16.56
C VAL A 236 -4.18 17.86 17.66
N THR A 237 -4.72 16.66 17.54
CA THR A 237 -4.45 15.55 18.45
C THR A 237 -3.61 14.49 17.75
N PHE A 238 -2.59 13.99 18.46
CA PHE A 238 -1.72 12.91 18.01
C PHE A 238 -2.10 11.62 18.72
N SER A 239 -2.25 10.52 17.98
CA SER A 239 -2.56 9.20 18.53
C SER A 239 -1.89 8.11 17.70
N ILE A 240 -1.57 6.97 18.32
CA ILE A 240 -1.11 5.79 17.59
C ILE A 240 -2.34 4.89 17.37
N VAL A 241 -2.55 4.43 16.13
CA VAL A 241 -3.75 3.67 15.76
C VAL A 241 -3.75 2.27 16.37
N GLU A 242 -2.61 1.59 16.30
CA GLU A 242 -2.37 0.25 16.80
C GLU A 242 -1.13 0.26 17.69
N PRO A 243 -0.97 -0.70 18.62
CA PRO A 243 0.28 -0.83 19.37
C PRO A 243 1.48 -0.81 18.43
N PRO A 244 2.43 0.12 18.60
CA PRO A 244 3.58 0.22 17.71
C PRO A 244 4.44 -1.04 17.86
N LEU A 245 5.05 -1.47 16.76
CA LEU A 245 6.10 -2.48 16.81
C LEU A 245 7.36 -1.79 17.31
N ILE A 246 7.82 -2.22 18.48
CA ILE A 246 9.06 -1.74 19.10
C ILE A 246 9.87 -2.99 19.42
N ASP A 247 11.05 -3.08 18.83
CA ASP A 247 12.02 -4.14 19.11
C ASP A 247 13.42 -3.51 19.26
N PHE A 248 14.23 -4.06 20.15
CA PHE A 248 15.55 -3.54 20.47
C PHE A 248 16.41 -4.62 21.12
N GLN A 249 17.72 -4.49 20.96
CA GLN A 249 18.69 -5.35 21.64
C GLN A 249 19.30 -4.60 22.81
N SER A 250 19.30 -5.20 24.00
CA SER A 250 19.98 -4.64 25.17
C SER A 250 21.22 -5.46 25.53
N LYS A 251 22.28 -4.76 25.93
CA LYS A 251 23.55 -5.33 26.36
C LYS A 251 24.05 -4.63 27.61
N LEU A 252 24.41 -5.40 28.63
CA LEU A 252 25.12 -4.87 29.79
C LEU A 252 26.59 -4.60 29.43
N VAL A 253 27.02 -3.36 29.57
CA VAL A 253 28.40 -2.92 29.28
C VAL A 253 29.27 -3.00 30.52
N SER A 254 28.72 -2.65 31.70
CA SER A 254 29.42 -2.65 32.98
C SER A 254 28.52 -3.11 34.13
N GLY A 255 29.02 -4.04 34.95
CA GLY A 255 28.35 -4.61 36.13
C GLY A 255 28.16 -6.14 36.09
N ASP A 256 28.02 -6.77 37.26
CA ASP A 256 27.80 -8.23 37.36
C ASP A 256 26.33 -8.58 37.06
N ALA A 257 26.05 -9.07 35.85
CA ALA A 257 24.71 -9.48 35.41
C ALA A 257 24.02 -10.46 36.39
N LYS A 258 24.79 -11.28 37.12
CA LYS A 258 24.28 -12.27 38.09
C LYS A 258 23.66 -11.65 39.35
N LYS A 259 23.93 -10.38 39.66
CA LYS A 259 23.28 -9.65 40.78
C LYS A 259 22.01 -8.93 40.37
N ILE A 260 21.72 -8.86 39.06
CA ILE A 260 20.61 -8.10 38.49
C ILE A 260 19.35 -8.99 38.41
N LEU A 261 18.94 -9.58 39.54
CA LEU A 261 17.71 -10.37 39.59
C LEU A 261 16.51 -9.40 39.56
N GLY A 262 15.83 -9.30 38.42
CA GLY A 262 14.58 -8.53 38.29
C GLY A 262 14.56 -7.41 37.23
N MET A 263 15.65 -7.15 36.51
CA MET A 263 15.62 -6.17 35.40
C MET A 263 15.11 -6.74 34.08
N GLU A 264 15.15 -8.06 33.87
CA GLU A 264 14.55 -8.68 32.67
C GLU A 264 13.06 -8.31 32.53
N LYS A 265 12.35 -8.15 33.65
CA LYS A 265 10.93 -7.71 33.67
C LYS A 265 10.71 -6.20 33.64
N ALA A 266 11.78 -5.40 33.77
CA ALA A 266 11.68 -3.94 33.78
C ALA A 266 12.05 -3.33 32.42
N VAL A 267 12.63 -4.14 31.53
CA VAL A 267 13.01 -3.77 30.16
C VAL A 267 11.89 -4.14 29.17
N ASP A 268 11.14 -5.20 29.42
CA ASP A 268 9.88 -5.56 28.73
C ASP A 268 8.72 -4.61 29.13
#